data_AF-A0A1M6UPE7-F1
#
_entry.id   AF-A0A1M6UPE7-F1
#
_cell.length_a   1.000
_cell.length_b   1.000
_cell.length_c   1.000
_cell.angle_alpha   90.00
_cell.angle_beta   90.00
_cell.angle_gamma   90.00
#
_symmetry.space_group_name_H-M   'P 1'
#
loop_
_entity.id
_entity.type
_entity.pdbx_description
1 polymer ?
#
loop_
_entity_poly.entity_id
_entity_poly.type
_entity_poly.pdbx_seq_one_letter_code
_entity_poly.pdbx_strand_id
1 'polypeptide(L)' 'MSWVRRAIALLLLADGLMTVVWGRGFLRWQRRWMPHWYKPALDWLLRWPEPLLRLGAAFEAVVGWKMWKDEQR' A
#
# COMPACT_ATOMS: atom_id res chain seq x y z
N MET A 1 -2.23 17.94 15.85
CA MET A 1 -2.63 17.52 14.48
C MET A 1 -3.81 16.57 14.55
N SER A 2 -4.69 16.56 13.54
CA SER A 2 -5.92 15.75 13.55
C SER A 2 -5.61 14.26 13.53
N TRP A 3 -6.40 13.46 14.25
CA TRP A 3 -6.27 11.98 14.30
C TRP A 3 -6.20 11.32 12.91
N VAL A 4 -6.65 12.04 11.88
CA VAL A 4 -6.77 11.61 10.49
C VAL A 4 -5.39 11.37 9.90
N ARG A 5 -4.40 12.23 10.20
CA ARG A 5 -3.04 12.06 9.69
C ARG A 5 -2.37 10.81 10.25
N ARG A 6 -2.53 10.54 11.55
CA ARG A 6 -2.06 9.30 12.18
C ARG A 6 -2.74 8.07 11.59
N ALA A 7 -4.06 8.13 11.35
CA ALA A 7 -4.79 7.04 10.71
C ALA A 7 -4.29 6.78 9.27
N ILE A 8 -4.08 7.82 8.47
CA ILE A 8 -3.54 7.70 7.11
C ILE A 8 -2.12 7.12 7.12
N ALA A 9 -1.25 7.58 8.03
CA ALA A 9 0.11 7.07 8.13
C ALA A 9 0.14 5.57 8.49
N LEU A 10 -0.70 5.13 9.44
CA LEU A 10 -0.83 3.73 9.80
C LEU A 10 -1.41 2.89 8.65
N LEU A 11 -2.39 3.42 7.91
CA LEU A 11 -2.97 2.75 6.75
C LEU A 11 -1.93 2.55 5.64
N LEU A 12 -1.17 3.59 5.29
CA LEU A 12 -0.08 3.50 4.31
C LEU A 12 1.00 2.51 4.74
N LEU A 13 1.35 2.51 6.02
CA LEU A 13 2.37 1.63 6.56
C LEU A 13 1.91 0.16 6.56
N ALA A 14 0.66 -0.09 6.95
CA ALA A 14 0.06 -1.43 6.93
C ALA A 14 -0.13 -1.96 5.50
N ASP A 15 -0.62 -1.13 4.59
CA ASP A 15 -0.83 -1.50 3.18
C ASP A 15 0.50 -1.77 2.46
N GLY A 16 1.50 -0.91 2.68
CA GLY A 16 2.85 -1.12 2.18
C GLY A 16 3.50 -2.40 2.73
N LEU A 17 3.38 -2.67 4.04
CA LEU A 17 3.90 -3.90 4.65
C LEU A 17 3.19 -5.15 4.11
N MET A 18 1.86 -5.12 4.03
CA MET A 18 1.08 -6.23 3.47
C MET A 18 1.49 -6.48 2.02
N THR A 19 1.67 -5.45 1.21
CA THR A 19 2.07 -5.59 -0.19
C THR A 19 3.51 -6.08 -0.34
N VAL A 20 4.43 -5.69 0.54
CA VAL A 20 5.80 -6.22 0.55
C VAL A 20 5.82 -7.71 0.92
N VAL A 21 5.09 -8.10 1.97
CA VAL A 21 5.05 -9.49 2.48
C VAL A 21 4.29 -10.41 1.52
N TRP A 22 3.09 -10.02 1.09
CA TRP A 22 2.23 -10.85 0.23
C TRP A 22 2.44 -10.67 -1.28
N GLY A 23 3.12 -9.62 -1.73
CA GLY A 23 3.41 -9.37 -3.14
C GLY A 23 2.15 -9.40 -4.01
N ARG A 24 2.17 -10.18 -5.09
CA ARG A 24 1.00 -10.37 -5.98
C ARG A 24 -0.18 -11.08 -5.32
N GLY A 25 0.01 -11.72 -4.15
CA GLY A 25 -1.07 -12.34 -3.38
C GLY A 25 -2.05 -11.30 -2.83
N PHE A 26 -1.54 -10.16 -2.37
CA PHE A 26 -2.35 -9.07 -1.82
C PHE A 26 -3.20 -8.40 -2.91
N LEU A 27 -2.60 -8.07 -4.07
CA LEU A 27 -3.34 -7.49 -5.19
C LEU A 27 -4.44 -8.43 -5.73
N ARG A 28 -4.18 -9.75 -5.77
CA ARG A 28 -5.21 -10.74 -6.13
C ARG A 28 -6.33 -10.82 -5.10
N TRP A 29 -6.00 -10.74 -3.82
CA TRP A 29 -6.99 -10.69 -2.74
C TRP A 29 -7.81 -9.40 -2.81
N GLN A 30 -7.18 -8.25 -2.98
CA GLN A 30 -7.83 -6.95 -3.14
C GLN A 30 -8.76 -6.92 -4.37
N ARG A 31 -8.32 -7.48 -5.50
CA ARG A 31 -9.14 -7.67 -6.71
C ARG A 31 -10.40 -8.49 -6.47
N ARG A 32 -10.36 -9.44 -5.52
CA ARG A 32 -11.51 -10.29 -5.18
C ARG A 32 -12.62 -9.52 -4.47
N TRP A 33 -12.26 -8.50 -3.68
CA TRP A 33 -13.20 -7.70 -2.90
C TRP A 33 -13.55 -6.35 -3.55
N MET A 34 -12.75 -5.89 -4.50
CA MET A 34 -12.96 -4.57 -5.10
C MET A 34 -14.03 -4.55 -6.20
N PRO A 35 -14.75 -3.42 -6.31
CA PRO A 35 -15.81 -3.23 -7.30
C PRO A 35 -15.28 -3.26 -8.73
N HIS A 36 -16.15 -3.63 -9.69
CA HIS A 36 -15.78 -3.90 -11.08
C HIS A 36 -15.04 -2.76 -11.78
N TRP A 37 -15.32 -1.50 -11.41
CA TRP A 37 -14.65 -0.33 -11.99
C TRP A 37 -13.18 -0.19 -11.59
N TYR A 38 -12.74 -0.80 -10.48
CA TYR A 38 -11.35 -0.73 -10.01
C TYR A 38 -10.50 -1.94 -10.42
N LYS A 39 -11.15 -3.04 -10.82
CA LYS A 39 -10.46 -4.24 -11.34
C LYS A 39 -9.49 -3.96 -12.51
N PRO A 40 -9.76 -3.04 -13.47
CA PRO A 40 -8.82 -2.73 -14.55
C PRO A 40 -7.52 -2.10 -14.06
N ALA A 41 -7.59 -1.23 -13.05
CA ALA A 41 -6.41 -0.61 -12.45
C ALA A 41 -5.55 -1.66 -11.72
N LEU A 42 -6.20 -2.56 -10.98
CA LEU A 42 -5.55 -3.71 -10.34
C LEU A 42 -4.94 -4.69 -11.35
N ASP A 43 -5.63 -4.99 -12.46
CA ASP A 43 -5.13 -5.87 -13.51
C ASP A 43 -3.91 -5.26 -14.22
N TRP A 44 -3.90 -3.94 -14.39
CA TRP A 44 -2.73 -3.22 -14.88
C TRP A 44 -1.56 -3.32 -13.90
N LEU A 45 -1.80 -3.12 -12.59
CA LEU A 45 -0.79 -3.28 -11.55
C LEU A 45 -0.27 -4.72 -11.45
N LEU A 46 -1.13 -5.72 -11.59
CA LEU A 46 -0.77 -7.14 -11.58
C LEU A 46 0.11 -7.55 -12.77
N ARG A 47 0.04 -6.83 -13.90
CA ARG A 47 0.94 -7.02 -15.04
C ARG A 47 2.37 -6.54 -14.76
N TRP A 48 2.58 -5.70 -13.75
CA TRP A 48 3.91 -5.21 -13.43
C TRP A 48 4.79 -6.30 -12.80
N PRO A 49 6.12 -6.18 -12.94
CA PRO A 49 7.06 -7.06 -12.26
C PRO A 49 6.86 -6.97 -10.75
N GLU A 50 6.78 -8.12 -10.09
CA GLU A 50 6.66 -8.23 -8.63
C GLU A 50 7.71 -7.45 -7.83
N PRO A 51 8.98 -7.30 -8.29
CA PRO A 51 9.96 -6.45 -7.62
C PRO A 51 9.58 -4.97 -7.62
N LEU A 52 8.95 -4.47 -8.68
CA LEU A 52 8.51 -3.07 -8.79
C LEU A 52 7.32 -2.79 -7.87
N LEU A 53 6.39 -3.75 -7.76
CA LEU A 53 5.28 -3.66 -6.80
C LEU A 53 5.78 -3.63 -5.35
N ARG A 54 6.75 -4.49 -5.03
CA ARG A 54 7.39 -4.51 -3.71
C ARG A 54 8.19 -3.24 -3.43
N LEU A 55 8.87 -2.67 -4.43
CA LEU A 55 9.59 -1.40 -4.29
C LEU A 55 8.64 -0.23 -4.07
N GLY A 56 7.52 -0.15 -4.80
CA GLY A 56 6.49 0.87 -4.59
C GLY A 56 5.89 0.79 -3.18
N ALA A 57 5.55 -0.43 -2.75
CA ALA A 57 5.02 -0.68 -1.41
C ALA A 57 6.05 -0.41 -0.29
N ALA A 58 7.32 -0.73 -0.52
CA ALA A 58 8.40 -0.37 0.41
C ALA A 58 8.57 1.15 0.49
N PHE A 59 8.41 1.86 -0.63
CA PHE A 59 8.44 3.32 -0.65
C PHE A 59 7.24 3.91 0.11
N GLU A 60 6.03 3.40 -0.09
CA GLU A 60 4.84 3.79 0.70
C GLU A 60 5.03 3.54 2.19
N ALA A 61 5.58 2.39 2.58
CA ALA A 61 5.88 2.09 3.98
C ALA A 61 6.92 3.05 4.57
N VAL A 62 7.97 3.39 3.81
CA VAL A 62 9.00 4.37 4.22
C VAL A 62 8.42 5.78 4.34
N VAL A 63 7.54 6.18 3.41
CA VAL A 63 6.85 7.49 3.47
C VAL A 63 5.92 7.55 4.68
N GLY A 64 5.13 6.50 4.93
CA GLY A 64 4.27 6.39 6.11
C GLY A 64 5.09 6.43 7.41
N TRP A 65 6.22 5.73 7.46
CA TRP A 65 7.14 5.75 8.60
C TRP A 65 7.76 7.14 8.82
N LYS A 66 8.18 7.81 7.75
CA LYS A 66 8.73 9.16 7.83
C LYS A 66 7.69 10.16 8.35
N MET A 67 6.47 10.11 7.82
CA MET A 67 5.37 10.94 8.32
C MET A 67 5.09 10.68 9.80
N TRP A 68 5.10 9.42 10.24
CA TRP A 68 4.94 9.07 11.65
C TRP A 68 6.07 9.63 12.52
N LYS A 69 7.32 9.54 12.05
CA LYS A 69 8.49 10.04 12.77
C LYS A 69 8.50 11.56 12.89
N ASP A 70 8.13 12.27 11.82
CA ASP A 70 8.00 13.73 11.82
C ASP A 70 6.84 14.21 12.72
N GLU A 71 5.81 13.39 12.93
CA GLU A 71 4.70 13.69 13.86
C GLU A 71 5.10 13.52 15.35
N GLN A 72 6.15 12.77 15.65
CA GLN A 72 6.62 12.49 17.02
C GLN A 72 7.72 13.45 17.50
N ARG A 73 8.11 14.43 16.67
CA ARG A 73 9.16 15.42 16.95
C ARG A 73 8.57 16.80 17.17
#